data_AF-A0A452Z9V2-F1
#
_entry.id   AF-A0A452Z9V2-F1
#
_cell.length_a   1.000
_cell.length_b   1.000
_cell.length_c   1.000
_cell.angle_alpha   90.00
_cell.angle_beta   90.00
_cell.angle_gamma   90.00
#
_symmetry.space_group_name_H-M   'P 1'
#
loop_
_entity.id
_entity.type
_entity.pdbx_description
1 polymer ?
#
loop_
_entity_poly.entity_id
_entity_poly.type
_entity_poly.pdbx_seq_one_letter_code
_entity_poly.pdbx_strand_id
1 'polypeptide(L)' 'QETCPSVKNILLLDSEGKRVAVKYYTDDWPVLSAKLAFEKSVFVKTQKASSGAEGNLYSVFFFL' A
#
# COMPACT_ATOMS: atom_id res chain seq x y z
N GLN A 1 -18.21 8.15 -19.35
CA GLN A 1 -17.33 6.96 -19.31
C GLN A 1 -16.35 7.19 -18.18
N GLU A 2 -16.67 6.71 -16.99
CA GLU A 2 -15.72 6.79 -15.88
C GLU A 2 -14.64 5.75 -16.17
N THR A 3 -13.46 6.22 -16.57
CA THR A 3 -12.29 5.36 -16.72
C THR A 3 -12.02 4.75 -15.36
N CYS A 4 -12.36 3.48 -15.20
CA CYS A 4 -12.01 2.71 -14.02
C CYS A 4 -10.53 2.95 -13.75
N PRO A 5 -10.17 3.53 -12.59
CA PRO A 5 -8.76 3.71 -12.28
C PRO A 5 -8.15 2.33 -12.31
N SER A 6 -7.09 2.16 -13.10
CA SER A 6 -6.39 0.88 -13.21
C SER A 6 -5.75 0.46 -11.89
N VAL A 7 -5.80 1.30 -10.86
CA VAL A 7 -5.23 1.16 -9.53
C VAL A 7 -6.32 0.72 -8.55
N LYS A 8 -6.07 -0.37 -7.84
CA LYS A 8 -6.99 -0.90 -6.81
C LYS A 8 -6.92 -0.12 -5.50
N ASN A 9 -5.72 0.30 -5.11
CA ASN A 9 -5.48 1.00 -3.86
C ASN A 9 -4.21 1.87 -3.91
N ILE A 10 -4.21 2.90 -3.07
CA ILE A 10 -3.06 3.76 -2.78
C ILE A 10 -2.79 3.69 -1.28
N LEU A 11 -1.59 3.26 -0.91
CA LEU A 11 -1.15 3.16 0.48
C LEU A 11 0.04 4.09 0.70
N LEU A 12 -0.09 4.97 1.70
CA LEU A 12 0.99 5.78 2.25
C LEU A 12 1.28 5.27 3.66
N LEU A 13 2.41 4.60 3.80
CA LEU A 13 2.89 4.03 5.05
C LEU A 13 4.14 4.77 5.52
N ASP A 14 4.33 4.87 6.84
CA ASP A 14 5.58 5.34 7.43
C ASP A 14 6.66 4.25 7.39
N SER A 15 7.85 4.56 7.93
CA SER A 15 8.99 3.64 8.02
C SER A 15 8.73 2.40 8.89
N GLU A 16 7.70 2.44 9.74
CA GLU A 16 7.30 1.33 10.63
C GLU A 16 6.13 0.51 10.03
N GLY A 17 5.62 0.92 8.87
CA GLY A 17 4.51 0.26 8.17
C GLY A 17 3.13 0.70 8.69
N LYS A 18 3.06 1.79 9.45
CA LYS A 18 1.82 2.37 9.94
C LYS A 18 1.19 3.26 8.87
N ARG A 19 -0.14 3.29 8.85
CA ARG A 19 -0.93 4.08 7.91
C ARG A 19 -0.79 5.57 8.17
N VAL A 20 -0.30 6.31 7.18
CA VAL A 20 -0.39 7.78 7.12
C VAL A 20 -1.62 8.18 6.29
N ALA A 21 -1.81 7.55 5.12
CA ALA A 21 -3.00 7.72 4.30
C ALA A 21 -3.30 6.43 3.52
N VAL A 22 -4.58 6.10 3.38
CA VAL A 22 -5.00 4.89 2.67
C VAL A 22 -6.27 5.20 1.88
N LYS A 23 -6.28 4.84 0.60
CA LYS A 23 -7.46 4.93 -0.26
C LYS A 23 -7.64 3.63 -1.04
N TYR A 24 -8.82 3.04 -0.93
CA TYR A 24 -9.24 1.88 -1.70
C TYR A 24 -10.24 2.34 -2.76
N TYR A 25 -10.05 1.87 -3.99
CA TYR A 25 -10.96 2.13 -5.11
C TYR A 25 -11.82 0.91 -5.45
N THR A 26 -11.52 -0.26 -4.86
CA THR A 26 -12.27 -1.51 -5.03
C THR A 26 -12.68 -2.10 -3.69
N ASP A 27 -13.77 -2.88 -3.69
CA ASP A 27 -14.31 -3.58 -2.53
C ASP A 27 -13.70 -4.99 -2.31
N ASP A 28 -12.56 -5.28 -2.96
CA ASP A 28 -11.86 -6.56 -2.89
C ASP A 28 -11.46 -6.94 -1.43
N TRP A 29 -11.34 -5.95 -0.54
CA TRP A 29 -11.08 -6.13 0.89
C TRP A 29 -12.22 -5.53 1.73
N PRO A 30 -13.35 -6.23 1.91
CA PRO A 30 -14.54 -5.66 2.54
C PRO A 30 -14.38 -5.46 4.06
N VAL A 31 -13.49 -6.24 4.69
CA VAL A 31 -13.27 -6.21 6.15
C VAL A 31 -11.92 -5.56 6.51
N LEU A 32 -11.89 -4.84 7.64
CA LEU A 32 -10.71 -4.11 8.11
C LEU A 32 -9.50 -5.03 8.33
N SER A 33 -9.71 -6.25 8.81
CA SER A 33 -8.67 -7.25 9.01
C SER A 33 -7.98 -7.65 7.70
N ALA A 34 -8.75 -7.79 6.61
CA ALA A 34 -8.22 -8.11 5.29
C ALA A 34 -7.42 -6.93 4.71
N LYS A 35 -7.87 -5.69 4.92
CA LYS A 35 -7.13 -4.47 4.57
C LYS A 35 -5.78 -4.40 5.29
N LEU A 36 -5.77 -4.63 6.61
CA LEU A 36 -4.56 -4.66 7.43
C LEU A 36 -3.59 -5.77 7.02
N ALA A 37 -4.10 -6.97 6.74
CA ALA A 37 -3.29 -8.09 6.29
C ALA A 37 -2.65 -7.81 4.91
N PHE A 38 -3.40 -7.19 4.00
CA PHE A 38 -2.90 -6.77 2.69
C PHE A 38 -1.77 -5.75 2.82
N GLU A 39 -1.98 -4.66 3.56
CA GLU A 39 -0.96 -3.63 3.78
C GLU A 39 0.31 -4.19 4.41
N LYS A 40 0.17 -5.06 5.43
CA LYS A 40 1.33 -5.71 6.07
C LYS A 40 2.08 -6.59 5.07
N SER A 41 1.36 -7.33 4.23
CA SER A 41 1.97 -8.15 3.17
C SER A 41 2.75 -7.31 2.16
N VAL A 42 2.14 -6.20 1.71
CA VAL A 42 2.77 -5.22 0.81
C VAL A 42 4.03 -4.64 1.44
N PHE A 43 3.92 -4.12 2.67
CA PHE A 43 5.01 -3.49 3.40
C PHE A 43 6.20 -4.45 3.59
N VAL A 44 5.94 -5.70 4.00
CA VAL A 44 7.00 -6.71 4.15
C VAL A 44 7.63 -7.10 2.82
N LYS A 45 6.85 -7.22 1.74
CA LYS A 45 7.37 -7.54 0.41
C LYS A 45 8.28 -6.44 -0.13
N THR A 46 7.95 -5.18 0.13
CA THR A 46 8.75 -4.05 -0.37
C THR A 46 9.97 -3.75 0.48
N GLN A 47 9.90 -3.88 1.81
CA GLN A 47 11.09 -3.75 2.66
C GLN A 47 12.20 -4.71 2.24
N LYS A 48 11.86 -5.95 1.85
CA LYS A 48 12.84 -6.94 1.36
C LYS A 48 13.45 -6.59 -0.01
N ALA A 49 12.83 -5.68 -0.76
CA ALA A 49 13.32 -5.23 -2.06
C ALA A 49 14.23 -3.98 -1.96
N SER A 50 14.34 -3.33 -0.79
CA SER A 50 15.16 -2.13 -0.58
C SER A 50 16.50 -2.43 0.13
N SER A 51 17.23 -3.46 -0.29
CA SER A 51 18.57 -3.78 0.23
C SER A 51 19.66 -2.81 -0.25
N GLY A 52 19.42 -1.49 -0.19
CA GLY A 52 20.40 -0.48 -0.61
C GLY A 52 19.86 0.92 -0.92
N ALA A 53 18.80 1.37 -0.23
CA ALA A 53 18.35 2.75 -0.36
C ALA A 53 18.22 3.38 1.03
N GLU A 54 19.35 3.84 1.56
CA GLU A 54 19.40 4.86 2.58
C GLU A 54 18.75 6.15 2.07
N GLY A 55 17.45 6.27 2.31
CA GLY A 55 16.69 7.47 1.99
C GLY A 55 15.31 7.39 2.62
N ASN A 56 14.92 8.46 3.32
CA ASN A 56 13.58 8.71 3.86
C ASN A 56 12.51 8.71 2.75
N LEU A 57 12.27 7.55 2.15
CA LEU A 57 11.27 7.34 1.13
C LEU A 57 9.99 6.92 1.84
N TYR A 58 9.05 7.86 1.96
CA TYR A 58 7.64 7.50 2.12
C TYR A 58 7.29 6.58 0.95
N SER A 59 7.23 5.28 1.19
CA SER A 59 7.03 4.30 0.13
C SER A 59 5.58 4.41 -0.33
N VAL A 60 5.36 5.13 -1.43
CA VAL A 60 4.03 5.27 -2.04
C VAL A 60 3.76 4.03 -2.87
N PHE A 61 2.83 3.21 -2.39
CA PHE A 61 2.44 1.98 -3.05
C PHE A 61 1.29 2.25 -4.02
N PHE A 62 1.55 2.10 -5.32
CA PHE A 62 0.54 2.03 -6.36
C PHE A 62 0.39 0.58 -6.80
N PHE A 63 -0.70 -0.09 -6.41
CA PHE A 63 -1.03 -1.41 -6.94
C PHE A 63 -2.07 -1.25 -8.06
N LEU A 64 -1.62 -1.42 -9.31
CA LEU A 64 -2.43 -1.66 -10.50
C LEU A 64 -3.04 -3.08 -10.43
#